data_AF-A0AAJ2SU40-F1
#
_entry.id   AF-A0AAJ2SU40-F1
#
_cell.length_a   1.000
_cell.length_b   1.000
_cell.length_c   1.000
_cell.angle_alpha   90.00
_cell.angle_beta   90.00
_cell.angle_gamma   90.00
#
_symmetry.space_group_name_H-M   'P 1'
#
loop_
_entity.id
_entity.type
_entity.pdbx_description
1 polymer ?
#
loop_
_entity_poly.entity_id
_entity_poly.type
_entity_poly.pdbx_seq_one_letter_code
_entity_poly.pdbx_strand_id
1 'polypeptide(L)' 'METELTATQREALVRFKSKKGRCWKSCLMTMWSRGQDDRAEDGALLRQVRNSLGVGGLAKVKI' A
#
# COMPACT_ATOMS: atom_id res chain seq x y z
N MET A 1 -7.40 -12.21 12.60
CA MET A 1 -6.31 -11.28 12.97
C MET A 1 -6.40 -10.09 12.03
N GLU A 2 -6.95 -8.98 12.51
CA GLU A 2 -6.84 -7.70 11.80
C GLU A 2 -5.36 -7.31 11.83
N THR A 3 -4.68 -7.40 10.69
CA THR A 3 -3.30 -6.91 10.58
C THR A 3 -3.35 -5.39 10.61
N GLU A 4 -3.24 -4.87 11.82
CA GLU A 4 -3.28 -3.45 12.12
C GLU A 4 -2.05 -2.78 11.50
N LEU A 5 -2.28 -1.89 10.54
CA LEU A 5 -1.23 -1.10 9.93
C LEU A 5 -0.72 -0.07 10.94
N THR A 6 0.60 0.11 11.01
CA THR A 6 1.18 1.18 11.81
C THR A 6 0.76 2.55 11.27
N ALA A 7 0.84 3.58 12.10
CA ALA A 7 0.52 4.95 11.69
C ALA A 7 1.32 5.39 10.44
N THR A 8 2.62 5.07 10.40
CA THR A 8 3.52 5.40 9.28
C THR A 8 3.15 4.66 8.00
N GLN A 9 2.75 3.39 8.09
CA GLN A 9 2.25 2.62 6.95
C GLN A 9 0.92 3.18 6.41
N ARG A 10 0.02 3.57 7.32
CA ARG A 10 -1.24 4.20 6.96
C ARG A 10 -1.01 5.54 6.25
N GLU A 11 -0.11 6.38 6.77
CA GLU A 11 0.23 7.65 6.13
C GLU A 11 0.84 7.47 4.74
N ALA A 12 1.74 6.49 4.56
CA ALA A 12 2.29 6.16 3.24
C ALA A 12 1.17 5.78 2.25
N LEU A 13 0.19 4.99 2.69
CA LEU A 13 -0.96 4.66 1.85
C LEU A 13 -1.85 5.88 1.56
N VAL A 14 -2.02 6.79 2.51
CA VAL A 14 -2.76 8.05 2.30
C VAL A 14 -2.04 8.92 1.28
N ARG A 15 -0.71 9.10 1.39
CA ARG A 15 0.09 9.83 0.40
C ARG A 15 -0.01 9.20 -0.98
N PHE A 16 0.12 7.86 -1.05
CA PHE A 16 -0.03 7.12 -2.30
C PHE A 16 -1.44 7.27 -2.90
N LYS A 17 -2.48 7.19 -2.07
CA LYS A 17 -3.88 7.41 -2.44
C LYS A 17 -4.10 8.82 -2.99
N SER A 18 -3.58 9.84 -2.33
CA SER A 18 -3.68 11.23 -2.79
C SER A 18 -3.01 11.43 -4.15
N LYS A 19 -1.87 10.77 -4.39
CA LYS A 19 -1.11 10.89 -5.66
C LYS A 19 -1.73 10.10 -6.82
N LYS A 20 -2.32 8.94 -6.56
CA LYS A 20 -2.92 8.06 -7.60
C LYS A 20 -4.42 8.24 -7.76
N GLY A 21 -5.11 8.85 -6.80
CA GLY A 21 -6.55 9.04 -6.83
C GLY A 21 -7.33 7.74 -6.66
N ARG A 22 -8.53 7.66 -7.25
CA ARG A 22 -9.50 6.57 -7.01
C ARG A 22 -8.98 5.17 -7.36
N CYS A 23 -8.04 5.04 -8.29
CA CYS A 23 -7.47 3.76 -8.71
C CYS A 23 -6.23 3.33 -7.88
N TRP A 24 -5.91 4.04 -6.80
CA TRP A 24 -4.69 3.79 -6.01
C TRP A 24 -4.50 2.34 -5.59
N LYS A 25 -5.57 1.62 -5.19
CA LYS A 25 -5.47 0.20 -4.82
C LYS A 25 -4.99 -0.67 -5.98
N SER A 26 -5.56 -0.46 -7.18
CA SER A 26 -5.17 -1.19 -8.39
C SER A 26 -3.74 -0.85 -8.83
N CYS A 27 -3.37 0.44 -8.75
CA CYS A 27 -2.00 0.87 -9.02
C CYS A 27 -1.00 0.23 -8.04
N LEU A 28 -1.33 0.19 -6.74
CA LEU A 28 -0.46 -0.39 -5.72
C LEU A 28 -0.30 -1.90 -5.92
N MET A 29 -1.38 -2.63 -6.21
CA MET A 29 -1.29 -4.05 -6.54
C MET A 29 -0.44 -4.30 -7.78
N THR A 30 -0.64 -3.51 -8.84
CA THR A 30 0.16 -3.60 -10.07
C THR A 30 1.64 -3.37 -9.78
N MET A 31 1.92 -2.38 -8.94
CA MET A 31 3.28 -2.02 -8.53
C MET A 31 3.93 -3.15 -7.74
N TRP A 32 3.21 -3.77 -6.80
CA TRP A 32 3.64 -4.95 -6.06
C TRP A 32 3.92 -6.14 -6.99
N SER A 33 3.03 -6.42 -7.95
CA SER A 33 3.20 -7.52 -8.91
C SER A 33 4.39 -7.29 -9.84
N ARG A 34 4.73 -6.04 -10.14
CA ARG A 34 5.88 -5.68 -10.98
C ARG A 34 7.19 -5.56 -10.20
N GLY A 35 7.16 -5.72 -8.87
CA GLY A 35 8.33 -5.54 -8.01
C GLY A 35 8.89 -4.11 -8.01
N GLN A 36 8.08 -3.11 -8.39
CA GLN A 36 8.53 -1.72 -8.54
C GLN A 36 8.47 -0.92 -7.24
N ASP A 37 8.27 -1.58 -6.09
CA ASP A 37 8.05 -0.95 -4.77
C ASP A 37 9.11 0.13 -4.46
N ASP A 38 10.36 -0.13 -4.84
CA ASP A 38 11.53 0.72 -4.67
C ASP A 38 11.46 2.06 -5.42
N ARG A 39 10.61 2.19 -6.44
CA ARG A 39 10.44 3.42 -7.23
C ARG A 39 9.39 4.38 -6.68
N ALA A 40 8.59 3.98 -5.69
CA ALA A 40 7.68 4.91 -5.05
C ALA A 40 8.33 5.63 -3.88
N GLU A 41 7.89 6.87 -3.71
CA GLU A 41 7.90 7.55 -2.42
C GLU A 41 7.26 6.62 -1.38
N ASP A 42 7.94 6.40 -0.25
CA ASP A 42 7.58 5.41 0.78
C ASP A 42 7.61 3.93 0.34
N GLY A 43 8.37 3.59 -0.70
CA GLY A 43 8.47 2.22 -1.23
C GLY A 43 8.73 1.12 -0.19
N ALA A 44 9.58 1.40 0.79
CA ALA A 44 9.85 0.49 1.90
C ALA A 44 8.60 0.27 2.79
N LEU A 45 7.86 1.33 3.12
CA LEU A 45 6.62 1.25 3.91
C LEU A 45 5.52 0.53 3.13
N LEU A 46 5.36 0.83 1.83
CA LEU A 46 4.39 0.14 0.97
C LEU A 46 4.71 -1.35 0.81
N ARG A 47 5.99 -1.73 0.83
CA ARG A 47 6.42 -3.13 0.85
C ARG A 47 6.11 -3.79 2.20
N GLN A 48 6.30 -3.09 3.31
CA GLN A 48 5.88 -3.59 4.62
C GLN A 48 4.37 -3.79 4.69
N VAL A 49 3.58 -2.85 4.15
CA VAL A 49 2.12 -3.01 4.01
C VAL A 49 1.78 -4.30 3.26
N ARG A 50 2.45 -4.57 2.13
CA ARG A 50 2.27 -5.83 1.38
C ARG A 50 2.59 -7.05 2.24
N ASN A 51 3.70 -7.02 2.97
CA ASN A 51 4.13 -8.14 3.81
C ASN A 51 3.18 -8.38 4.99
N SER A 52 2.60 -7.32 5.56
CA SER A 52 1.65 -7.41 6.68
C SER A 52 0.25 -7.82 6.25
N LEU A 53 -0.30 -7.25 5.17
CA LEU A 53 -1.68 -7.49 4.74
C LEU A 53 -1.84 -8.59 3.69
N GLY A 54 -0.79 -8.84 2.90
CA GLY A 54 -0.90 -9.55 1.64
C GLY A 54 -1.68 -8.78 0.58
N VAL A 55 -1.63 -9.26 -0.67
CA VAL A 55 -2.31 -8.61 -1.81
C VAL A 55 -3.83 -8.54 -1.59
N GLY A 56 -4.43 -9.59 -1.02
CA GLY A 56 -5.87 -9.65 -0.73
C GLY A 56 -6.32 -8.76 0.45
N GLY A 57 -5.41 -8.42 1.38
CA GLY A 57 -5.74 -7.57 2.53
C GLY A 57 -5.97 -6.11 2.15
N LEU A 58 -5.37 -5.64 1.05
CA LEU A 58 -5.51 -4.26 0.57
C LEU A 58 -6.97 -3.88 0.26
N ALA A 59 -7.78 -4.83 -0.20
CA ALA A 59 -9.20 -4.60 -0.47
C ALA A 59 -9.94 -4.13 0.80
N LYS A 60 -9.55 -4.67 1.96
CA LYS A 60 -10.17 -4.40 3.27
C LYS A 60 -9.67 -3.13 3.94
N VAL A 61 -8.59 -2.51 3.45
CA VAL A 61 -8.05 -1.26 4.01
C VAL A 61 -9.05 -0.11 3.83
N LYS A 62 -9.38 0.52 4.96
CA LYS A 62 -10.21 1.74 5.06
C LYS A 62 -9.31 2.92 5.46
N ILE A 63 -9.04 3.80 4.50
CA ILE A 63 -8.30 5.07 4.60
C ILE A 63 -8.93 6.08 3.63
#